data_AF-A0A7C4TKY7-F1
#
_entry.id   AF-A0A7C4TKY7-F1
#
_cell.length_a   1.000
_cell.length_b   1.000
_cell.length_c   1.000
_cell.angle_alpha   90.00
_cell.angle_beta   90.00
_cell.angle_gamma   90.00
#
_symmetry.space_group_name_H-M   'P 1'
#
loop_
_entity.id
_entity.type
_entity.pdbx_description
1 polymer ?
#
loop_
_entity_poly.entity_id
_entity_poly.type
_entity_poly.pdbx_seq_one_letter_code
_entity_poly.pdbx_strand_id
1 'polypeptide(L)'
;MSDEPFVLFVNKKFLDKASKVFGLGFLARKPILDIFRKLDVQFEELDREGAKKAIEELGESKGISISAAQLLKNLALAFFLPTGVFMAAIKKVHYRSGLETEDFIFLELLAEIPRAFRPTLFYDIWLAVPKSENGGQKVRQLIKNIAERVGEMPLSDEDWENLRPIREKIAKGLEVKGIAENCWKSL
;
A
#
# COMPACT_ATOMS: atom_id res chain seq x y z
N MET A 1 -12.54 -5.05 -17.55
CA MET A 1 -12.92 -4.82 -16.13
C MET A 1 -11.65 -4.38 -15.39
N SER A 2 -11.74 -3.63 -14.29
CA SER A 2 -10.54 -3.26 -13.51
C SER A 2 -10.11 -4.44 -12.63
N ASP A 3 -8.79 -4.70 -12.52
CA ASP A 3 -8.28 -5.62 -11.51
C ASP A 3 -8.59 -5.07 -10.10
N GLU A 4 -8.75 -5.95 -9.12
CA GLU A 4 -9.12 -5.53 -7.78
C GLU A 4 -7.94 -4.83 -7.07
N PRO A 5 -8.21 -3.79 -6.25
CA PRO A 5 -7.22 -3.24 -5.34
C PRO A 5 -6.59 -4.32 -4.45
N PHE A 6 -5.31 -4.16 -4.14
CA PHE A 6 -4.62 -5.10 -3.26
C PHE A 6 -3.59 -4.41 -2.37
N VAL A 7 -3.36 -5.03 -1.21
CA VAL A 7 -2.45 -4.56 -0.16
C VAL A 7 -1.24 -5.49 -0.06
N LEU A 8 -0.07 -4.89 0.15
CA LEU A 8 1.17 -5.57 0.49
C LEU A 8 1.72 -4.96 1.76
N PHE A 9 2.06 -5.80 2.73
CA PHE A 9 2.81 -5.37 3.90
C PHE A 9 4.30 -5.56 3.65
N VAL A 10 5.10 -4.59 4.06
CA VAL A 10 6.53 -4.54 3.81
C VAL A 10 7.25 -4.30 5.12
N ASN A 11 8.19 -5.19 5.44
CA ASN A 11 9.01 -5.04 6.64
C ASN A 11 10.10 -3.98 6.42
N LYS A 12 10.58 -3.43 7.55
CA LYS A 12 11.64 -2.42 7.53
C LYS A 12 12.93 -2.92 6.87
N LYS A 13 13.28 -4.20 7.06
CA LYS A 13 14.52 -4.79 6.52
C LYS A 13 14.55 -4.72 4.99
N PHE A 14 13.43 -5.01 4.34
CA PHE A 14 13.27 -4.89 2.90
C PHE A 14 13.46 -3.44 2.44
N LEU A 15 12.83 -2.47 3.11
CA LEU A 15 12.98 -1.06 2.76
C LEU A 15 14.39 -0.52 3.01
N ASP A 16 15.05 -0.95 4.07
CA ASP A 16 16.45 -0.61 4.35
C ASP A 16 17.37 -1.15 3.24
N LYS A 17 17.09 -2.35 2.72
CA LYS A 17 17.80 -2.93 1.58
C LYS A 17 17.46 -2.21 0.27
N ALA A 18 16.19 -1.91 0.02
CA ALA A 18 15.73 -1.16 -1.14
C ALA A 18 16.38 0.23 -1.19
N SER A 19 16.47 0.91 -0.05
CA SER A 19 17.14 2.20 0.07
C SER A 19 18.59 2.16 -0.40
N LYS A 20 19.30 1.06 -0.13
CA LYS A 20 20.67 0.84 -0.60
C LYS A 20 20.72 0.50 -2.09
N VAL A 21 19.85 -0.39 -2.56
CA VAL A 21 19.82 -0.86 -3.95
C VAL A 21 19.45 0.27 -4.91
N PHE A 22 18.47 1.10 -4.55
CA PHE A 22 18.00 2.21 -5.39
C PHE A 22 18.71 3.54 -5.08
N GLY A 23 19.63 3.56 -4.11
CA GLY A 23 20.40 4.76 -3.76
C GLY A 23 19.53 5.92 -3.28
N LEU A 24 18.55 5.65 -2.41
CA LEU A 24 17.56 6.62 -1.95
C LEU A 24 18.11 7.62 -0.90
N GLY A 25 19.29 7.32 -0.34
CA GLY A 25 19.89 8.08 0.76
C GLY A 25 19.32 7.72 2.13
N PHE A 26 20.02 8.11 3.20
CA PHE A 26 19.69 7.73 4.59
C PHE A 26 18.41 8.38 5.14
N LEU A 27 17.96 9.48 4.53
CA LEU A 27 16.81 10.28 4.98
C LEU A 27 15.64 10.26 3.99
N ALA A 28 15.55 9.24 3.14
CA ALA A 28 14.46 9.10 2.18
C ALA A 28 13.10 9.11 2.91
N ARG A 29 12.34 10.19 2.76
CA ARG A 29 11.04 10.37 3.44
C ARG A 29 9.88 9.69 2.71
N LYS A 30 10.04 9.44 1.41
CA LYS A 30 9.02 8.87 0.52
C LYS A 30 9.68 7.82 -0.38
N PRO A 31 10.17 6.71 0.21
CA PRO A 31 11.04 5.78 -0.48
C PRO A 31 10.37 5.18 -1.72
N ILE A 32 9.04 4.98 -1.73
CA ILE A 32 8.36 4.46 -2.91
C ILE A 32 8.42 5.42 -4.10
N LEU A 33 8.25 6.72 -3.88
CA LEU A 33 8.31 7.71 -4.96
C LEU A 33 9.70 7.74 -5.57
N ASP A 34 10.72 7.68 -4.72
CA ASP A 34 12.11 7.69 -5.17
C ASP A 34 12.47 6.39 -5.91
N ILE A 35 11.96 5.23 -5.46
CA ILE A 35 12.10 3.95 -6.19
C ILE A 35 11.45 4.07 -7.58
N PHE A 36 10.22 4.60 -7.67
CA PHE A 36 9.51 4.73 -8.93
C PHE A 36 10.21 5.71 -9.89
N ARG A 37 10.74 6.82 -9.38
CA ARG A 37 11.59 7.75 -10.16
C ARG A 37 12.84 7.05 -10.70
N LYS A 38 13.49 6.21 -9.90
CA LYS A 38 14.68 5.42 -10.31
C LYS A 38 14.36 4.31 -11.31
N LEU A 39 13.08 3.97 -11.46
CA LEU A 39 12.58 3.03 -12.46
C LEU A 39 12.01 3.75 -13.69
N ASP A 40 12.22 5.07 -13.81
CA ASP A 40 11.72 5.92 -14.90
C ASP A 40 10.20 5.85 -15.10
N VAL A 41 9.46 5.54 -14.03
CA VAL A 41 8.00 5.54 -14.04
C VAL A 41 7.50 6.97 -14.02
N GLN A 42 6.68 7.34 -15.01
CA GLN A 42 6.00 8.64 -15.03
C GLN A 42 4.80 8.60 -14.08
N PHE A 43 4.73 9.56 -13.15
CA PHE A 43 3.63 9.66 -12.20
C PHE A 43 3.41 11.10 -11.73
N GLU A 44 2.19 11.38 -11.29
CA GLU A 44 1.86 12.54 -10.48
C GLU A 44 1.98 12.17 -9.00
N GLU A 45 2.69 12.98 -8.22
CA GLU A 45 2.77 12.79 -6.78
C GLU A 45 1.47 13.27 -6.13
N LEU A 46 0.82 12.38 -5.39
CA LEU A 46 -0.38 12.70 -4.65
C LEU A 46 0.00 13.06 -3.21
N ASP A 47 -0.65 14.09 -2.67
CA ASP A 47 -0.73 14.27 -1.23
C ASP A 47 -1.91 13.48 -0.64
N ARG A 48 -2.16 13.62 0.67
CA ARG A 48 -3.22 12.89 1.36
C ARG A 48 -4.61 13.18 0.76
N GLU A 49 -4.93 14.44 0.49
CA GLU A 49 -6.25 14.83 -0.03
C GLU A 49 -6.38 14.48 -1.52
N GLY A 50 -5.31 14.65 -2.30
CA GLY A 50 -5.23 14.20 -3.69
C GLY A 50 -5.43 12.69 -3.81
N ALA A 51 -4.77 11.89 -2.95
CA ALA A 51 -4.94 10.45 -2.90
C ALA A 51 -6.38 10.03 -2.56
N LYS A 52 -7.00 10.70 -1.60
CA LYS A 52 -8.41 10.47 -1.26
C LYS A 52 -9.30 10.74 -2.46
N LYS A 53 -9.15 11.93 -3.07
CA LYS A 53 -9.95 12.37 -4.21
C LYS A 53 -9.80 11.43 -5.41
N ALA A 54 -8.58 11.03 -5.75
CA ALA A 54 -8.31 10.12 -6.87
C ALA A 54 -9.01 8.76 -6.69
N ILE A 55 -9.05 8.22 -5.46
CA ILE A 55 -9.76 6.97 -5.16
C ILE A 55 -11.28 7.15 -5.25
N GLU A 56 -11.81 8.26 -4.73
CA GLU A 56 -13.24 8.59 -4.79
C GLU A 56 -13.70 8.74 -6.25
N GLU A 57 -12.96 9.51 -7.06
CA GLU A 57 -13.23 9.71 -8.48
C GLU A 57 -13.16 8.40 -9.27
N LEU A 58 -12.18 7.53 -8.97
CA LEU A 58 -12.11 6.22 -9.58
C LEU A 58 -13.38 5.42 -9.27
N GLY A 59 -13.82 5.40 -8.01
CA GLY A 59 -15.05 4.72 -7.58
C GLY A 59 -16.35 5.27 -8.18
N GLU A 60 -16.33 6.49 -8.70
CA GLU A 60 -17.46 7.13 -9.38
C GLU A 60 -17.38 7.02 -10.92
N SER A 61 -16.28 6.50 -11.45
CA SER A 61 -16.03 6.43 -12.89
C SER A 61 -16.96 5.43 -13.61
N LYS A 62 -17.37 5.80 -14.82
CA LYS A 62 -18.18 4.94 -15.69
C LYS A 62 -17.33 3.76 -16.18
N GLY A 63 -17.70 2.55 -15.79
CA GLY A 63 -17.02 1.31 -16.22
C GLY A 63 -16.51 0.44 -15.08
N ILE A 64 -16.58 0.90 -13.83
CA ILE A 64 -16.28 0.11 -12.64
C ILE A 64 -17.54 -0.59 -12.13
N SER A 65 -17.39 -1.83 -11.63
CA SER A 65 -18.49 -2.56 -11.02
C SER A 65 -18.94 -1.91 -9.70
N ILE A 66 -20.21 -2.08 -9.33
CA ILE A 66 -20.75 -1.57 -8.06
C ILE A 66 -19.94 -2.09 -6.86
N SER A 67 -19.48 -3.34 -6.91
CA SER A 67 -18.64 -3.93 -5.86
C SER A 67 -17.27 -3.24 -5.75
N ALA A 68 -16.59 -2.99 -6.86
CA ALA A 68 -15.31 -2.30 -6.86
C ALA A 68 -15.46 -0.82 -6.46
N ALA A 69 -16.54 -0.16 -6.87
CA ALA A 69 -16.86 1.20 -6.43
C ALA A 69 -17.08 1.27 -4.90
N GLN A 70 -17.80 0.31 -4.33
CA GLN A 70 -17.99 0.22 -2.88
C GLN A 70 -16.67 -0.06 -2.15
N LEU A 71 -15.81 -0.89 -2.73
CA LEU A 71 -14.48 -1.18 -2.20
C LEU A 71 -13.60 0.07 -2.16
N LEU A 72 -13.60 0.88 -3.22
CA LEU A 72 -12.86 2.15 -3.30
C LEU A 72 -13.39 3.17 -2.31
N LYS A 73 -14.70 3.26 -2.13
CA LYS A 73 -15.31 4.08 -1.07
C LYS A 73 -14.87 3.61 0.32
N ASN A 74 -14.90 2.30 0.57
CA ASN A 74 -14.47 1.75 1.86
C ASN A 74 -12.96 1.99 2.10
N LEU A 75 -12.12 1.92 1.06
CA LEU A 75 -10.70 2.29 1.10
C LEU A 75 -10.54 3.77 1.49
N ALA A 76 -11.25 4.68 0.82
CA ALA A 76 -11.20 6.12 1.10
C ALA A 76 -11.60 6.41 2.56
N LEU A 77 -12.72 5.82 3.01
CA LEU A 77 -13.21 5.94 4.39
C LEU A 77 -12.22 5.37 5.41
N ALA A 78 -11.63 4.20 5.12
CA ALA A 78 -10.69 3.54 6.02
C ALA A 78 -9.41 4.37 6.18
N PHE A 79 -8.78 4.77 5.08
CA PHE A 79 -7.42 5.33 5.10
C PHE A 79 -7.37 6.85 5.32
N PHE A 80 -8.43 7.59 5.00
CA PHE A 80 -8.36 9.05 4.94
C PHE A 80 -9.24 9.79 5.95
N LEU A 81 -10.29 9.18 6.51
CA LEU A 81 -11.12 9.84 7.51
C LEU A 81 -10.54 9.76 8.94
N PRO A 82 -10.59 10.84 9.74
CA PRO A 82 -10.19 10.84 11.16
C PRO A 82 -10.92 9.80 12.01
N THR A 83 -12.15 9.44 11.60
CA THR A 83 -13.05 8.47 12.26
C THR A 83 -13.17 7.14 11.50
N GLY A 84 -12.37 6.91 10.45
CA GLY A 84 -12.39 5.67 9.68
C GLY A 84 -12.11 4.46 10.59
N VAL A 85 -12.68 3.29 10.27
CA VAL A 85 -12.46 2.04 11.02
C VAL A 85 -10.96 1.78 11.23
N PHE A 86 -10.13 2.14 10.25
CA PHE A 86 -8.67 2.03 10.31
C PHE A 86 -8.03 2.97 11.34
N MET A 87 -8.36 4.27 11.32
CA MET A 87 -7.83 5.28 12.26
C MET A 87 -8.38 5.10 13.68
N ALA A 88 -9.64 4.67 13.81
CA ALA A 88 -10.27 4.35 15.07
C ALA A 88 -9.71 3.05 15.69
N ALA A 89 -9.39 2.05 14.87
CA ALA A 89 -8.86 0.77 15.34
C ALA A 89 -7.33 0.78 15.52
N ILE A 90 -6.62 1.67 14.80
CA ILE A 90 -5.17 1.82 14.80
C ILE A 90 -4.86 3.32 14.70
N LYS A 91 -4.71 4.02 15.83
CA LYS A 91 -4.30 5.44 15.93
C LYS A 91 -2.92 5.76 15.32
N LYS A 92 -2.34 4.84 14.57
CA LYS A 92 -0.91 4.71 14.32
C LYS A 92 -0.59 4.27 12.89
N VAL A 93 -1.55 4.38 11.97
CA VAL A 93 -1.26 4.28 10.54
C VAL A 93 -1.32 5.66 9.92
N HIS A 94 -0.24 6.00 9.23
CA HIS A 94 0.00 7.33 8.72
C HIS A 94 0.20 7.28 7.21
N TYR A 95 -0.50 8.14 6.49
CA TYR A 95 -0.20 8.39 5.10
C TYR A 95 1.22 8.92 4.97
N ARG A 96 2.05 8.29 4.14
CA ARG A 96 3.43 8.72 3.89
C ARG A 96 3.56 9.34 2.50
N SER A 97 3.08 8.64 1.47
CA SER A 97 3.14 9.13 0.10
C SER A 97 2.10 8.44 -0.79
N GLY A 98 1.85 9.02 -1.96
CA GLY A 98 1.00 8.46 -2.98
C GLY A 98 1.45 8.93 -4.34
N LEU A 99 1.14 8.13 -5.35
CA LEU A 99 1.39 8.47 -6.73
C LEU A 99 0.24 7.98 -7.60
N GLU A 100 0.04 8.67 -8.70
CA GLU A 100 -0.90 8.31 -9.75
C GLU A 100 -0.18 8.18 -11.08
N THR A 101 -0.41 7.06 -11.75
CA THR A 101 0.01 6.84 -13.14
C THR A 101 -1.23 6.79 -14.03
N GLU A 102 -1.02 6.68 -15.34
CA GLU A 102 -2.12 6.38 -16.27
C GLU A 102 -2.82 5.04 -15.92
N ASP A 103 -2.08 4.08 -15.36
CA ASP A 103 -2.52 2.70 -15.19
C ASP A 103 -3.05 2.36 -13.79
N PHE A 104 -2.57 3.03 -12.75
CA PHE A 104 -2.89 2.73 -11.35
C PHE A 104 -2.58 3.89 -10.40
N ILE A 105 -3.23 3.88 -9.23
CA ILE A 105 -2.86 4.69 -8.06
C ILE A 105 -2.08 3.78 -7.09
N PHE A 106 -1.01 4.29 -6.49
CA PHE A 106 -0.21 3.55 -5.51
C PHE A 106 0.01 4.40 -4.28
N LEU A 107 -0.32 3.85 -3.11
CA LEU A 107 -0.20 4.54 -1.83
C LEU A 107 0.76 3.81 -0.90
N GLU A 108 1.55 4.59 -0.16
CA GLU A 108 2.41 4.12 0.91
C GLU A 108 1.93 4.70 2.24
N LEU A 109 1.66 3.80 3.18
CA LEU A 109 1.23 4.12 4.53
C LEU A 109 2.19 3.46 5.52
N LEU A 110 2.50 4.14 6.62
CA LEU A 110 3.31 3.60 7.70
C LEU A 110 2.41 3.12 8.84
N ALA A 111 2.50 1.84 9.20
CA ALA A 111 1.86 1.27 10.37
C ALA A 111 2.83 1.13 11.54
N GLU A 112 2.44 1.66 12.70
CA GLU A 112 3.18 1.54 13.95
C GLU A 112 2.43 0.62 14.95
N ILE A 113 3.10 -0.46 15.37
CA ILE A 113 2.57 -1.42 16.34
C ILE A 113 3.35 -1.29 17.66
N PRO A 114 2.79 -0.60 18.67
CA PRO A 114 3.42 -0.50 19.98
C PRO A 114 3.40 -1.86 20.68
N ARG A 115 4.50 -2.19 21.36
CA ARG A 115 4.61 -3.42 22.15
C ARG A 115 4.99 -3.09 23.59
N ALA A 116 4.33 -3.72 24.55
CA ALA A 116 4.71 -3.57 25.95
C ALA A 116 6.09 -4.19 26.19
N PHE A 117 6.99 -3.44 26.82
CA PHE A 117 8.35 -3.89 27.20
C PHE A 117 9.23 -4.38 26.03
N ARG A 118 8.89 -4.02 24.79
CA ARG A 118 9.66 -4.33 23.57
C ARG A 118 9.66 -3.13 22.62
N PRO A 119 10.64 -3.02 21.70
CA PRO A 119 10.61 -1.98 20.68
C PRO A 119 9.34 -2.04 19.83
N THR A 120 8.80 -0.87 19.52
CA THR A 120 7.72 -0.68 18.56
C THR A 120 8.09 -1.24 17.20
N LEU A 121 7.16 -1.94 16.55
CA LEU A 121 7.35 -2.42 15.19
C LEU A 121 6.80 -1.40 14.19
N PHE A 122 7.49 -1.27 13.07
CA PHE A 122 7.10 -0.43 11.96
C PHE A 122 7.00 -1.28 10.70
N TYR A 123 5.87 -1.18 10.02
CA TYR A 123 5.62 -1.84 8.75
C TYR A 123 5.09 -0.82 7.76
N ASP A 124 5.55 -0.92 6.52
CA ASP A 124 4.97 -0.16 5.42
C ASP A 124 3.83 -0.96 4.80
N ILE A 125 2.77 -0.27 4.45
CA ILE A 125 1.59 -0.81 3.77
C ILE A 125 1.55 -0.15 2.41
N TRP A 126 1.71 -0.98 1.39
CA TRP A 126 1.60 -0.60 0.00
C TRP A 126 0.21 -0.98 -0.49
N LEU A 127 -0.57 0.01 -0.90
CA LEU A 127 -1.89 -0.19 -1.50
C LEU A 127 -1.79 0.15 -2.98
N ALA A 128 -2.02 -0.85 -3.82
CA ALA A 128 -2.11 -0.68 -5.26
C ALA A 128 -3.59 -0.68 -5.67
N VAL A 129 -4.00 0.31 -6.45
CA VAL A 129 -5.35 0.48 -6.97
C VAL A 129 -5.27 0.55 -8.49
N PRO A 130 -5.44 -0.58 -9.18
CA PRO A 130 -5.46 -0.62 -10.64
C PRO A 130 -6.63 0.17 -11.22
N LYS A 131 -6.40 0.92 -12.31
CA LYS A 131 -7.48 1.57 -13.07
C LYS A 131 -8.07 0.64 -14.14
N SER A 132 -7.34 -0.42 -14.50
CA SER A 132 -7.74 -1.43 -15.48
C SER A 132 -7.06 -2.78 -15.18
N GLU A 133 -7.48 -3.85 -15.84
CA GLU A 133 -6.83 -5.16 -15.76
C GLU A 133 -5.35 -5.11 -16.21
N ASN A 134 -5.07 -4.41 -17.32
CA ASN A 134 -3.71 -4.16 -17.78
C ASN A 134 -2.90 -3.37 -16.74
N GLY A 135 -3.53 -2.39 -16.09
CA GLY A 135 -2.92 -1.65 -14.98
C GLY A 135 -2.58 -2.55 -13.80
N GLY A 136 -3.43 -3.55 -13.52
CA GLY A 136 -3.19 -4.59 -12.50
C GLY A 136 -1.95 -5.43 -12.81
N GLN A 137 -1.81 -5.87 -14.06
CA GLN A 137 -0.63 -6.63 -14.50
C GLN A 137 0.64 -5.77 -14.43
N LYS A 138 0.59 -4.52 -14.89
CA LYS A 138 1.72 -3.59 -14.86
C LYS A 138 2.21 -3.31 -13.44
N VAL A 139 1.30 -3.01 -12.50
CA VAL A 139 1.70 -2.74 -11.11
C VAL A 139 2.28 -3.97 -10.42
N ARG A 140 1.72 -5.17 -10.66
CA ARG A 140 2.27 -6.44 -10.15
C ARG A 140 3.68 -6.68 -10.70
N GLN A 141 3.89 -6.51 -12.00
CA GLN A 141 5.21 -6.67 -12.62
C GLN A 141 6.22 -5.66 -12.06
N LEU A 142 5.80 -4.41 -11.85
CA LEU A 142 6.66 -3.38 -11.27
C LEU A 142 7.09 -3.75 -9.84
N ILE A 143 6.15 -4.19 -9.00
CA ILE A 143 6.44 -4.66 -7.65
C ILE A 143 7.38 -5.87 -7.66
N LYS A 144 7.17 -6.84 -8.56
CA LYS A 144 8.08 -7.99 -8.73
C LYS A 144 9.48 -7.54 -9.07
N ASN A 145 9.62 -6.65 -10.05
CA ASN A 145 10.92 -6.10 -10.46
C ASN A 145 11.61 -5.39 -9.29
N ILE A 146 10.86 -4.69 -8.42
CA ILE A 146 11.41 -4.10 -7.19
C ILE A 146 11.91 -5.21 -6.27
N ALA A 147 11.07 -6.21 -5.94
CA ALA A 147 11.45 -7.29 -5.03
C ALA A 147 12.65 -8.10 -5.51
N GLU A 148 12.71 -8.43 -6.80
CA GLU A 148 13.82 -9.14 -7.45
C GLU A 148 15.13 -8.35 -7.36
N ARG A 149 15.10 -7.04 -7.64
CA ARG A 149 16.29 -6.17 -7.51
C ARG A 149 16.75 -6.04 -6.06
N VAL A 150 15.82 -5.98 -5.11
CA VAL A 150 16.15 -5.86 -3.69
C VAL A 150 16.78 -7.16 -3.16
N GLY A 151 16.27 -8.31 -3.61
CA GLY A 151 16.78 -9.64 -3.24
C GLY A 151 16.62 -9.97 -1.76
N GLU A 152 15.70 -9.30 -1.05
CA GLU A 152 15.35 -9.53 0.35
C GLU A 152 13.87 -9.91 0.41
N MET A 153 13.50 -10.79 1.35
CA MET A 153 12.11 -11.16 1.52
C MET A 153 11.30 -9.97 2.05
N PRO A 154 10.26 -9.49 1.33
CA PRO A 154 9.51 -8.30 1.73
C PRO A 154 8.77 -8.46 3.05
N LEU A 155 8.37 -9.69 3.37
CA LEU A 155 7.60 -10.01 4.56
C LEU A 155 7.83 -11.47 4.97
N SER A 156 8.31 -11.70 6.19
CA SER A 156 8.47 -13.04 6.75
C SER A 156 7.17 -13.58 7.37
N ASP A 157 7.12 -14.88 7.65
CA ASP A 157 5.99 -15.48 8.37
C ASP A 157 5.92 -14.94 9.83
N GLU A 158 7.06 -14.60 10.46
CA GLU A 158 7.08 -13.93 11.77
C GLU A 158 6.49 -12.51 11.68
N ASP A 159 6.87 -11.75 10.65
CA ASP A 159 6.29 -10.43 10.40
C ASP A 159 4.78 -10.51 10.17
N TRP A 160 4.33 -11.54 9.45
CA TRP A 160 2.91 -11.77 9.18
C TRP A 160 2.07 -12.00 10.44
N GLU A 161 2.62 -12.75 11.40
CA GLU A 161 2.01 -12.94 12.73
C GLU A 161 2.05 -11.67 13.57
N ASN A 162 3.17 -10.92 13.54
CA ASN A 162 3.27 -9.63 14.22
C ASN A 162 2.24 -8.61 13.72
N LEU A 163 1.90 -8.68 12.43
CA LEU A 163 0.87 -7.86 11.79
C LEU A 163 -0.57 -8.28 12.11
N ARG A 164 -0.80 -9.46 12.73
CA ARG A 164 -2.14 -9.98 13.01
C ARG A 164 -3.08 -8.97 13.70
N PRO A 165 -2.66 -8.22 14.74
CA PRO A 165 -3.55 -7.24 15.39
C PRO A 165 -4.04 -6.15 14.45
N ILE A 166 -3.21 -5.77 13.47
CA ILE A 166 -3.56 -4.80 12.45
C ILE A 166 -4.46 -5.46 11.40
N ARG A 167 -4.04 -6.58 10.82
CA ARG A 167 -4.77 -7.27 9.75
C ARG A 167 -6.19 -7.66 10.15
N GLU A 168 -6.38 -8.24 11.33
CA GLU A 168 -7.71 -8.66 11.81
C GLU A 168 -8.66 -7.48 12.03
N LYS A 169 -8.13 -6.34 12.52
CA LYS A 169 -8.93 -5.12 12.70
C LYS A 169 -9.38 -4.53 11.39
N ILE A 170 -8.49 -4.52 10.39
CA ILE A 170 -8.78 -3.99 9.06
C ILE A 170 -9.74 -4.92 8.31
N ALA A 171 -9.50 -6.23 8.35
CA ALA A 171 -10.30 -7.23 7.65
C ALA A 171 -11.79 -7.20 8.05
N LYS A 172 -12.10 -6.77 9.28
CA LYS A 172 -13.48 -6.61 9.75
C LYS A 172 -14.25 -5.48 9.07
N GLY A 173 -13.57 -4.53 8.45
CA GLY A 173 -14.19 -3.35 7.82
C GLY A 173 -13.80 -3.13 6.36
N LEU A 174 -12.91 -3.94 5.80
CA LEU A 174 -12.35 -3.74 4.48
C LEU A 174 -12.01 -5.08 3.81
N GLU A 175 -12.79 -5.45 2.80
CA GLU A 175 -12.64 -6.68 2.00
C GLU A 175 -11.65 -6.47 0.84
N VAL A 176 -10.44 -6.00 1.12
CA VAL A 176 -9.40 -5.80 0.10
C VAL A 176 -8.40 -6.95 0.14
N LYS A 177 -8.05 -7.47 -1.04
CA LYS A 177 -7.07 -8.54 -1.20
C LYS A 177 -5.74 -8.14 -0.55
N GLY A 178 -5.08 -9.07 0.13
CA GLY A 178 -3.80 -8.79 0.80
C GLY A 178 -3.88 -8.36 2.26
N ILE A 179 -5.09 -8.09 2.78
CA ILE A 179 -5.29 -7.81 4.22
C ILE A 179 -5.35 -9.11 5.02
N ALA A 180 -6.21 -10.04 4.60
CA ALA A 180 -6.40 -11.32 5.27
C ALA A 180 -5.35 -12.37 4.87
N GLU A 181 -4.74 -12.22 3.69
CA GLU A 181 -3.78 -13.14 3.10
C GLU A 181 -2.49 -12.43 2.66
N ASN A 182 -1.35 -13.11 2.69
CA ASN A 182 -0.08 -12.51 2.27
C ASN A 182 0.06 -12.52 0.75
N CYS A 183 -0.23 -11.39 0.10
CA CYS A 183 -0.16 -11.25 -1.36
C CYS A 183 1.25 -11.34 -1.95
N TRP A 184 2.32 -11.29 -1.15
CA TRP A 184 3.67 -11.52 -1.68
C TRP A 184 3.86 -12.94 -2.24
N LYS A 185 3.11 -13.92 -1.74
CA LYS A 185 3.19 -15.33 -2.18
C LYS A 185 2.47 -15.57 -3.52
N SER A 186 1.56 -14.68 -3.91
CA SER A 186 0.70 -14.80 -5.08
C SER A 186 0.90 -13.69 -6.11
N LEU A 187 1.90 -12.83 -5.88
CA LEU A 187 2.28 -11.76 -6.77
C LEU A 187 2.71 -12.31 -8.12
#